data_AF-A0A842LVN5-F1
#
_entry.id   AF-A0A842LVN5-F1
#
_cell.length_a   1.000
_cell.length_b   1.000
_cell.length_c   1.000
_cell.angle_alpha   90.00
_cell.angle_beta   90.00
_cell.angle_gamma   90.00
#
_symmetry.space_group_name_H-M   'P 1'
#
loop_
_entity.id
_entity.type
_entity.pdbx_description
1 polymer ?
#
loop_
_entity_poly.entity_id
_entity_poly.type
_entity_poly.pdbx_seq_one_letter_code
_entity_poly.pdbx_strand_id
1 'polypeptide(L)'
;MALDTERYRNKIHGKPRFNMVPFIDILFTILIFLVVTATFSGGGSGEASGKPEISENTGPSEYYLIPVAGLRRVTVNGVDMSDRIRNGAVAVHTRVIDEGEIIIRPKEGAIIITTPPDLPVERAVRTPS
;
A
#
# COMPACT_ATOMS: atom_id res chain seq x y z
N MET A 1 23.52 26.21 -66.14
CA MET A 1 22.31 25.74 -65.45
C MET A 1 22.35 26.35 -64.04
N ALA A 2 21.59 27.41 -63.79
CA ALA A 2 21.57 28.06 -62.48
C ALA A 2 20.58 27.33 -61.58
N LEU A 3 21.04 26.81 -60.45
CA LEU A 3 20.17 26.20 -59.44
C LEU A 3 19.38 27.32 -58.75
N ASP A 4 18.06 27.25 -58.86
CA ASP A 4 17.12 28.16 -58.19
C ASP A 4 17.02 27.78 -56.69
N THR A 5 17.84 28.43 -55.88
CA THR A 5 17.99 28.15 -54.44
C THR A 5 16.84 28.71 -53.59
N GLU A 6 16.03 29.62 -54.12
CA GLU A 6 14.90 30.23 -53.40
C GLU A 6 13.72 29.27 -53.28
N ARG A 7 13.42 28.52 -54.36
CA ARG A 7 12.38 27.46 -54.33
C ARG A 7 12.73 26.34 -53.36
N TYR A 8 14.00 26.01 -53.20
CA TYR A 8 14.44 24.93 -52.30
C TYR A 8 14.28 25.34 -50.82
N ARG A 9 14.62 26.58 -50.47
CA ARG A 9 14.48 27.11 -49.11
C ARG A 9 13.03 27.17 -48.64
N ASN A 10 12.10 27.55 -49.52
CA ASN A 10 10.67 27.63 -49.19
C ASN A 10 9.99 26.26 -49.00
N LYS A 11 10.58 25.18 -49.54
CA LYS A 11 10.09 23.80 -49.34
C LYS A 11 10.44 23.24 -47.95
N ILE A 12 11.47 23.78 -47.31
CA ILE A 12 11.98 23.30 -46.01
C ILE A 12 11.30 24.01 -44.82
N HIS A 13 10.78 25.23 -45.01
CA HIS A 13 10.08 26.00 -43.96
C HIS A 13 8.59 25.66 -43.81
N GLY A 14 8.18 24.44 -44.17
CA GLY A 14 6.84 23.94 -43.84
C GLY A 14 6.73 23.70 -42.35
N LYS A 15 5.91 24.48 -41.62
CA LYS A 15 5.63 24.23 -40.20
C LYS A 15 5.07 22.80 -40.07
N PRO A 16 5.71 21.91 -39.28
CA PRO A 16 5.22 20.55 -39.13
C PRO A 16 3.85 20.60 -38.44
N ARG A 17 2.82 20.13 -39.15
CA ARG A 17 1.47 19.98 -38.60
C ARG A 17 1.37 18.57 -38.02
N PHE A 18 1.50 18.45 -36.71
CA PHE A 18 1.28 17.18 -36.02
C PHE A 18 -0.22 16.89 -35.95
N ASN A 19 -0.59 15.65 -36.24
CA ASN A 19 -1.97 15.22 -36.08
C ASN A 19 -2.20 14.84 -34.60
N MET A 20 -2.92 15.68 -33.86
CA MET A 20 -3.11 15.49 -32.42
C MET A 20 -4.04 14.31 -32.09
N VAL A 21 -4.93 13.94 -33.00
CA VAL A 21 -5.93 12.88 -32.79
C VAL A 21 -5.26 11.52 -32.47
N PRO A 22 -4.37 10.97 -33.32
CA PRO A 22 -3.69 9.71 -33.00
C PRO A 22 -2.70 9.84 -31.82
N PHE A 23 -2.12 11.03 -31.61
CA PHE A 23 -1.19 11.25 -30.51
C PHE A 23 -1.89 11.17 -29.14
N ILE A 24 -3.06 11.79 -29.01
CA ILE A 24 -3.87 11.74 -27.79
C ILE A 24 -4.33 10.30 -27.51
N ASP A 25 -4.69 9.53 -28.54
CA ASP A 25 -5.11 8.13 -28.40
C ASP A 25 -3.98 7.25 -27.81
N ILE A 26 -2.75 7.43 -28.31
CA ILE A 26 -1.56 6.74 -27.77
C ILE A 26 -1.26 7.19 -26.32
N LEU A 27 -1.39 8.48 -26.02
CA LEU A 27 -1.18 8.97 -24.65
C LEU A 27 -2.21 8.37 -23.68
N PHE A 28 -3.47 8.30 -24.09
CA PHE A 28 -4.56 7.83 -23.24
C PHE A 28 -4.50 6.32 -23.02
N THR A 29 -4.14 5.54 -24.05
CA THR A 29 -3.91 4.10 -23.91
C THR A 29 -2.76 3.78 -22.94
N ILE A 30 -1.65 4.52 -23.00
CA ILE A 30 -0.55 4.39 -22.03
C ILE A 30 -1.01 4.77 -20.62
N LEU A 31 -1.76 5.86 -20.47
CA LEU A 31 -2.23 6.33 -19.16
C LEU A 31 -3.19 5.35 -18.51
N ILE A 32 -4.15 4.81 -19.27
CA ILE A 32 -5.04 3.74 -18.79
C ILE A 32 -4.21 2.53 -18.39
N PHE A 33 -3.26 2.11 -19.23
CA PHE A 33 -2.41 0.97 -18.92
C PHE A 33 -1.62 1.20 -17.63
N LEU A 34 -1.05 2.39 -17.43
CA LEU A 34 -0.36 2.75 -16.19
C LEU A 34 -1.28 2.78 -14.97
N VAL A 35 -2.49 3.33 -15.07
CA VAL A 35 -3.43 3.36 -13.95
C VAL A 35 -3.89 1.94 -13.60
N VAL A 36 -4.26 1.15 -14.60
CA VAL A 36 -4.70 -0.25 -14.42
C VAL A 36 -3.55 -1.08 -13.86
N THR A 37 -2.36 -1.00 -14.45
CA THR A 37 -1.18 -1.73 -13.93
C THR A 37 -0.76 -1.22 -12.55
N ALA A 38 -0.88 0.07 -12.23
CA ALA A 38 -0.62 0.59 -10.88
C ALA A 38 -1.64 0.10 -9.85
N THR A 39 -2.92 -0.04 -10.24
CA THR A 39 -3.92 -0.67 -9.35
C THR A 39 -3.64 -2.16 -9.12
N PHE A 40 -2.97 -2.83 -10.06
CA PHE A 40 -2.50 -4.21 -9.88
C PHE A 40 -1.11 -4.31 -9.22
N SER A 41 -0.24 -3.30 -9.38
CA SER A 41 1.12 -3.25 -8.80
C SER A 41 1.13 -2.65 -7.40
N GLY A 42 0.00 -2.15 -6.90
CA GLY A 42 -0.22 -1.90 -5.48
C GLY A 42 -0.18 -3.16 -4.61
N GLY A 43 0.05 -4.34 -5.20
CA GLY A 43 0.35 -5.61 -4.51
C GLY A 43 1.77 -6.10 -4.80
N GLY A 44 2.77 -5.22 -4.63
CA GLY A 44 4.13 -5.41 -5.15
C GLY A 44 5.26 -5.53 -4.12
N SER A 45 5.04 -6.14 -2.95
CA SER A 45 6.06 -6.92 -2.20
C SER A 45 5.48 -7.44 -0.88
N GLY A 46 4.75 -8.56 -0.94
CA GLY A 46 4.28 -9.22 0.25
C GLY A 46 3.54 -10.48 -0.16
N GLU A 47 4.09 -11.63 0.17
CA GLU A 47 3.38 -12.90 0.14
C GLU A 47 1.98 -12.72 0.74
N ALA A 48 0.98 -13.38 0.17
CA ALA A 48 -0.38 -13.42 0.69
C ALA A 48 -0.45 -14.16 2.05
N SER A 49 0.21 -13.61 3.06
CA SER A 49 -0.01 -13.85 4.47
C SER A 49 -0.98 -12.78 4.92
N GLY A 50 -2.00 -13.12 5.71
CA GLY A 50 -3.00 -12.17 6.24
C GLY A 50 -2.43 -11.14 7.23
N LYS A 51 -1.15 -10.78 7.12
CA LYS A 51 -0.44 -9.82 7.95
C LYS A 51 -0.53 -8.45 7.27
N PRO A 52 -0.93 -7.40 8.01
CA PRO A 52 -1.09 -6.05 7.46
C PRO A 52 0.24 -5.47 6.95
N GLU A 53 0.14 -4.67 5.88
CA GLU A 53 1.25 -3.94 5.25
C GLU A 53 2.01 -3.07 6.27
N ILE A 54 3.33 -3.24 6.27
CA ILE A 54 4.26 -2.53 7.14
C ILE A 54 4.34 -1.08 6.65
N SER A 55 3.66 -0.16 7.35
CA SER A 55 3.92 1.27 7.16
C SER A 55 5.28 1.57 7.77
N GLU A 56 6.30 1.73 6.91
CA GLU A 56 7.66 2.12 7.29
C GLU A 56 7.66 3.48 8.00
N ASN A 57 7.52 3.45 9.32
CA ASN A 57 7.90 4.57 10.17
C ASN A 57 9.30 4.26 10.70
N THR A 58 10.29 4.94 10.14
CA THR A 58 11.72 4.74 10.39
C THR A 58 12.07 4.98 11.86
N GLY A 59 12.16 3.89 12.63
CA GLY A 59 12.69 3.80 14.00
C GLY A 59 12.53 2.37 14.52
N PRO A 60 13.31 1.92 15.52
CA PRO A 60 13.12 0.60 16.14
C PRO A 60 11.86 0.63 17.03
N SER A 61 10.69 0.82 16.44
CA SER A 61 9.42 0.77 17.16
C SER A 61 9.14 -0.70 17.50
N GLU A 62 9.20 -1.03 18.80
CA GLU A 62 8.84 -2.36 19.31
C GLU A 62 7.37 -2.72 19.02
N TYR A 63 6.53 -1.75 18.67
CA TYR A 63 5.09 -1.91 18.42
C TYR A 63 4.67 -1.24 17.10
N TYR A 64 3.87 -1.97 16.31
CA TYR A 64 3.26 -1.49 15.07
C TYR A 64 1.76 -1.31 15.22
N LEU A 65 1.22 -0.26 14.60
CA LEU A 65 -0.20 0.05 14.65
C LEU A 65 -0.97 -0.75 13.60
N ILE A 66 -1.92 -1.57 14.05
CA ILE A 66 -2.81 -2.36 13.18
C ILE A 66 -4.21 -1.72 13.21
N PRO A 67 -4.63 -1.04 12.13
CA PRO A 67 -5.98 -0.52 12.00
C PRO A 67 -6.93 -1.64 11.54
N VAL A 68 -8.11 -1.74 12.17
CA VAL A 68 -9.17 -2.64 11.71
C VAL A 68 -10.49 -1.89 11.69
N ALA A 69 -11.18 -1.92 10.56
CA ALA A 69 -12.48 -1.27 10.41
C ALA A 69 -13.48 -1.80 11.44
N GLY A 70 -13.95 -0.94 12.33
CA GLY A 70 -14.89 -1.32 13.38
C GLY A 70 -14.30 -2.23 14.46
N LEU A 71 -12.99 -2.14 14.73
CA LEU A 71 -12.33 -2.91 15.79
C LEU A 71 -13.01 -2.68 17.14
N ARG A 72 -13.52 -3.77 17.71
CA ARG A 72 -14.24 -3.81 18.99
C ARG A 72 -13.65 -4.82 19.96
N ARG A 73 -13.04 -5.88 19.43
CA ARG A 73 -12.54 -6.99 20.24
C ARG A 73 -11.10 -7.32 19.87
N VAL A 74 -10.22 -7.41 20.85
CA VAL A 74 -8.85 -7.90 20.67
C VAL A 74 -8.62 -8.99 21.70
N THR A 75 -8.26 -10.20 21.26
CA THR A 75 -7.95 -11.31 22.15
C THR A 75 -6.53 -11.79 21.92
N VAL A 76 -5.77 -12.02 22.98
CA VAL A 76 -4.38 -12.45 22.95
C VAL A 76 -4.26 -13.74 23.74
N ASN A 77 -3.89 -14.85 23.10
CA ASN A 77 -3.86 -16.19 23.70
C ASN A 77 -5.17 -16.56 24.44
N GLY A 78 -6.31 -16.08 23.95
CA GLY A 78 -7.63 -16.28 24.57
C GLY A 78 -8.01 -15.29 25.67
N VAL A 79 -7.12 -14.36 26.07
CA VAL A 79 -7.40 -13.30 27.03
C VAL A 79 -7.90 -12.05 26.29
N ASP A 80 -8.97 -11.44 26.79
CA ASP A 80 -9.51 -10.20 26.22
C ASP A 80 -8.62 -8.99 26.57
N MET A 81 -8.19 -8.26 25.54
CA MET A 81 -7.33 -7.06 25.56
C MET A 81 -7.99 -5.91 24.79
N SER A 82 -9.33 -5.91 24.72
CA SER A 82 -10.11 -4.88 24.02
C SER A 82 -9.98 -3.49 24.65
N ASP A 83 -9.56 -3.39 25.90
CA ASP A 83 -9.21 -2.15 26.59
C ASP A 83 -8.05 -1.39 25.92
N ARG A 84 -7.23 -2.09 25.13
CA ARG A 84 -6.10 -1.51 24.41
C ARG A 84 -6.48 -0.85 23.09
N ILE A 85 -7.74 -0.94 22.66
CA ILE A 85 -8.19 -0.35 21.39
C ILE A 85 -8.33 1.17 21.53
N ARG A 86 -7.74 1.93 20.61
CA ARG A 86 -7.98 3.38 20.44
C ARG A 86 -8.21 3.71 18.98
N ASN A 87 -9.21 4.54 18.71
CA ASN A 87 -9.53 5.03 17.36
C ASN A 87 -9.68 3.91 16.30
N GLY A 88 -10.16 2.73 16.69
CA GLY A 88 -10.30 1.57 15.79
C GLY A 88 -8.98 0.89 15.42
N ALA A 89 -7.92 1.14 16.17
CA ALA A 89 -6.62 0.52 15.98
C ALA A 89 -6.05 -0.01 17.30
N VAL A 90 -5.06 -0.88 17.17
CA VAL A 90 -4.32 -1.44 18.29
C VAL A 90 -2.84 -1.55 17.93
N ALA A 91 -1.94 -1.29 18.89
CA ALA A 91 -0.51 -1.44 18.65
C ALA A 91 -0.07 -2.87 19.03
N VAL A 92 0.58 -3.59 18.12
CA VAL A 92 1.00 -4.98 18.29
C VAL A 92 2.52 -5.07 18.25
N HIS A 93 3.10 -5.84 19.15
CA HIS A 93 4.55 -6.00 19.27
C HIS A 93 5.15 -6.67 18.01
N THR A 94 6.31 -6.20 17.55
CA THR A 94 7.03 -6.75 16.39
C THR A 94 7.21 -8.28 16.43
N ARG A 95 7.66 -8.83 17.56
CA ARG A 95 7.81 -10.28 17.75
C ARG A 95 6.52 -11.08 17.55
N VAL A 96 5.35 -10.50 17.80
CA VAL A 96 4.06 -11.14 17.52
C VAL A 96 3.78 -11.19 16.03
N ILE A 97 4.22 -10.16 15.30
CA ILE A 97 4.12 -10.10 13.84
C ILE A 97 5.10 -11.10 13.22
N ASP A 98 6.30 -11.23 13.76
CA ASP A 98 7.37 -12.07 13.21
C ASP A 98 7.18 -13.56 13.58
N GLU A 99 7.04 -13.85 14.87
CA GLU A 99 7.05 -15.21 15.43
C GLU A 99 5.65 -15.70 15.85
N GLY A 100 4.68 -14.79 15.96
CA GLY A 100 3.32 -15.10 16.37
C GLY A 100 2.34 -15.28 15.22
N GLU A 101 1.07 -15.38 15.57
CA GLU A 101 -0.05 -15.47 14.64
C GLU A 101 -1.04 -14.33 14.89
N ILE A 102 -1.53 -13.70 13.83
CA ILE A 102 -2.55 -12.64 13.91
C ILE A 102 -3.66 -13.00 12.94
N ILE A 103 -4.86 -13.18 13.48
CA ILE A 103 -6.08 -13.47 12.72
C ILE A 103 -7.00 -12.27 12.83
N ILE A 104 -7.17 -11.55 11.73
CA ILE A 104 -8.08 -10.41 11.64
C ILE A 104 -9.44 -10.93 11.14
N ARG A 105 -10.51 -10.61 11.89
CA ARG A 105 -11.91 -10.90 11.53
C ARG A 105 -12.67 -9.59 11.32
N PRO A 106 -12.61 -8.98 10.13
CA PRO A 106 -13.22 -7.68 9.88
C PRO A 106 -14.74 -7.69 10.07
N LYS A 107 -15.41 -8.78 9.69
CA LYS A 107 -16.88 -8.92 9.83
C LYS A 107 -17.36 -8.88 11.29
N GLU A 108 -16.53 -9.37 12.20
CA GLU A 108 -16.82 -9.39 13.64
C GLU A 108 -16.21 -8.18 14.37
N GLY A 109 -15.39 -7.37 13.69
CA GLY A 109 -14.59 -6.32 14.32
C GLY A 109 -13.62 -6.88 15.36
N ALA A 110 -13.05 -8.06 15.12
CA ALA A 110 -12.23 -8.77 16.10
C ALA A 110 -10.82 -9.07 15.57
N ILE A 111 -9.81 -9.01 16.44
CA ILE A 111 -8.46 -9.50 16.18
C ILE A 111 -8.15 -10.58 17.21
N ILE A 112 -7.65 -11.71 16.73
CA ILE A 112 -7.15 -12.81 17.56
C ILE A 112 -5.64 -12.87 17.36
N ILE A 113 -4.90 -12.83 18.45
CA ILE A 113 -3.45 -12.77 18.48
C ILE A 113 -2.96 -13.98 19.25
N THR A 114 -2.00 -14.70 18.68
CA THR A 114 -1.25 -15.76 19.35
C THR A 114 0.19 -15.29 19.48
N THR A 115 0.69 -15.21 20.72
CA THR A 115 2.05 -14.73 21.01
C THR A 115 3.04 -15.89 21.01
N PRO A 116 4.34 -15.63 20.75
CA PRO A 116 5.38 -16.60 21.02
C PRO A 116 5.46 -16.92 22.53
N PRO A 117 5.98 -18.11 22.91
CA PRO A 117 5.95 -18.60 24.30
C PRO A 117 6.72 -17.72 25.29
N ASP A 118 7.71 -16.95 24.82
CA ASP A 118 8.55 -16.10 25.66
C ASP A 118 8.02 -14.65 25.81
N LEU A 119 6.89 -14.31 25.18
CA LEU A 119 6.31 -12.98 25.23
C LEU A 119 5.04 -12.96 26.11
N PRO A 120 5.01 -12.14 27.17
CA PRO A 120 3.81 -12.03 27.99
C PRO A 120 2.68 -11.32 27.25
N VAL A 121 1.45 -11.72 27.55
CA VAL A 121 0.21 -11.28 26.89
C VAL A 121 0.05 -9.75 26.94
N GLU A 122 0.45 -9.12 28.05
CA GLU A 122 0.36 -7.67 28.26
C GLU A 122 1.37 -6.87 27.44
N ARG A 123 2.48 -7.49 27.02
CA ARG A 123 3.46 -6.89 26.11
C ARG A 123 3.14 -7.16 24.65
N ALA A 124 2.28 -8.11 24.35
CA ALA A 124 1.90 -8.38 22.96
C ALA A 124 1.16 -7.20 22.32
N VAL A 125 0.42 -6.45 23.13
CA VAL A 125 -0.51 -5.43 22.66
C VAL A 125 -0.45 -4.19 23.54
N ARG A 126 -0.45 -3.02 22.92
CA ARG A 126 -0.46 -1.71 23.58
C ARG A 126 -1.54 -0.80 23.01
N THR A 127 -1.93 0.14 23.85
CA THR A 127 -2.77 1.26 23.46
C THR A 127 -1.99 2.17 22.49
N PRO A 128 -2.51 2.44 21.28
CA PRO A 128 -1.92 3.41 20.37
C PRO A 128 -1.82 4.80 21.05
N SER A 129 -0.65 5.42 20.99
CA SER A 129 -0.38 6.78 21.47
C SER A 129 -0.49 7.81 20.37
#